data_AF-A0A948RIQ0-F1
#
_entry.id   AF-A0A948RIQ0-F1
#
_cell.length_a   1.000
_cell.length_b   1.000
_cell.length_c   1.000
_cell.angle_alpha   90.00
_cell.angle_beta   90.00
_cell.angle_gamma   90.00
#
_symmetry.space_group_name_H-M   'P 1'
#
loop_
_entity.id
_entity.type
_entity.pdbx_description
1 polymer ?
#
loop_
_entity_poly.entity_id
_entity_poly.type
_entity_poly.pdbx_seq_one_letter_code
_entity_poly.pdbx_strand_id
1 'polypeptide(L)'
;APGWQANNDLYTVTFSPSGVVVKPKLIVEPNAGGIYGWWGTTFAWSPDGSQLAYIRPDGLGFVDLESGSLSPWLDVTPLDTHGDWAWIPSLAWGADGETLFLVTHAPPTGLVSPEESPFFDLIGLSLVNPANVRLAQQAGMFAYPVVSPLRMDGEEKAYRVAYLEAIFPTQSETSRYRLVVMDRDGSNRQRLFPGQGLTGLEPQTPVWAPGPLPGGGDYLAIVYQGNLWLIDTLSGQTQQVTGDGLTDKIDWK
;
A
#
# COMPACT_ATOMS: atom_id res chain seq x y z
N ALA A 1 3.58 -21.19 -12.59
CA ALA A 1 3.08 -21.08 -11.20
C ALA A 1 4.04 -21.84 -10.27
N PRO A 2 4.28 -21.33 -9.05
CA PRO A 2 5.39 -21.71 -8.14
C PRO A 2 5.23 -23.08 -7.43
N GLY A 3 4.37 -23.96 -7.92
CA GLY A 3 4.11 -25.27 -7.30
C GLY A 3 3.20 -25.25 -6.07
N TRP A 4 2.65 -24.10 -5.70
CA TRP A 4 1.59 -23.91 -4.71
C TRP A 4 0.47 -23.04 -5.29
N GLN A 5 -0.70 -23.04 -4.63
CA GLN A 5 -1.80 -22.12 -4.93
C GLN A 5 -2.42 -21.58 -3.64
N ALA A 6 -2.78 -20.30 -3.64
CA ALA A 6 -3.54 -19.70 -2.56
C ALA A 6 -4.99 -20.23 -2.52
N ASN A 7 -5.55 -20.36 -1.32
CA ASN A 7 -6.97 -20.69 -1.17
C ASN A 7 -7.88 -19.49 -1.45
N ASN A 8 -7.37 -18.25 -1.31
CA ASN A 8 -8.13 -17.01 -1.40
C ASN A 8 -9.35 -16.93 -0.47
N ASP A 9 -9.36 -17.73 0.60
CA ASP A 9 -10.36 -17.72 1.65
C ASP A 9 -10.07 -16.61 2.68
N LEU A 10 -11.09 -16.30 3.48
CA LEU A 10 -10.98 -15.32 4.56
C LEU A 10 -11.61 -15.88 5.83
N TYR A 11 -10.84 -15.89 6.91
CA TYR A 11 -11.32 -16.19 8.25
C TYR A 11 -11.25 -14.96 9.14
N THR A 12 -12.22 -14.83 10.03
CA THR A 12 -12.14 -13.94 11.18
C THR A 12 -11.86 -14.75 12.43
N VAL A 13 -10.92 -14.28 13.24
CA VAL A 13 -10.49 -14.93 14.48
C VAL A 13 -10.64 -13.91 15.61
N THR A 14 -11.43 -14.25 16.62
CA THR A 14 -11.63 -13.39 17.79
C THR A 14 -10.78 -13.90 18.95
N PHE A 15 -10.07 -12.99 19.59
CA PHE A 15 -9.30 -13.27 20.79
C PHE A 15 -10.04 -12.68 22.00
N SER A 16 -10.23 -13.49 23.03
CA SER A 16 -10.73 -13.00 24.32
C SER A 16 -9.68 -12.12 25.01
N PRO A 17 -10.04 -11.31 26.02
CA PRO A 17 -9.08 -10.49 26.77
C PRO A 17 -7.95 -11.29 27.45
N SER A 18 -8.18 -12.58 27.73
CA SER A 18 -7.16 -13.49 28.27
C SER A 18 -6.29 -14.16 27.19
N GLY A 19 -6.46 -13.80 25.92
CA GLY A 19 -5.71 -14.35 24.79
C GLY A 19 -6.24 -15.69 24.27
N VAL A 20 -7.35 -16.21 24.81
CA VAL A 20 -7.96 -17.45 24.29
C VAL A 20 -8.60 -17.16 22.92
N VAL A 21 -8.23 -17.98 21.94
CA VAL A 21 -8.77 -17.96 20.58
C VAL A 21 -10.16 -18.56 20.57
N VAL A 22 -11.15 -17.77 20.15
CA VAL A 22 -12.48 -18.28 19.80
C VAL A 22 -12.38 -18.97 18.44
N LYS A 23 -13.21 -20.00 18.22
CA LYS A 23 -13.25 -20.77 16.97
C LYS A 23 -13.25 -19.83 15.74
N PRO A 24 -12.30 -19.99 14.80
CA PRO A 24 -12.28 -19.20 13.56
C PRO A 24 -13.61 -19.30 12.81
N LYS A 25 -14.11 -18.16 12.34
CA LYS A 25 -15.30 -18.07 11.49
C LYS A 25 -14.86 -17.84 10.05
N LEU A 26 -15.17 -18.78 9.17
CA LEU A 26 -15.02 -18.63 7.73
C LEU A 26 -16.00 -17.57 7.23
N ILE A 27 -15.49 -16.59 6.49
CA ILE A 27 -16.26 -15.51 5.86
C ILE A 27 -16.31 -15.74 4.35
N VAL A 28 -15.14 -15.85 3.70
CA VAL A 28 -15.05 -16.11 2.26
C VAL A 28 -14.57 -17.52 2.04
N GLU A 29 -15.36 -18.33 1.33
CA GLU A 29 -15.00 -19.71 0.95
C GLU A 29 -13.78 -19.75 0.03
N PRO A 30 -13.01 -20.87 0.02
CA PRO A 30 -11.90 -21.04 -0.92
C PRO A 30 -12.34 -20.85 -2.38
N ASN A 31 -11.54 -20.12 -3.15
CA ASN A 31 -11.89 -19.75 -4.52
C ASN A 31 -10.65 -19.54 -5.39
N ALA A 32 -10.86 -19.49 -6.71
CA ALA A 32 -9.78 -19.43 -7.70
C ALA A 32 -8.97 -18.12 -7.70
N GLY A 33 -9.49 -17.05 -7.10
CA GLY A 33 -8.76 -15.78 -6.99
C GLY A 33 -8.66 -14.92 -8.26
N GLY A 34 -9.42 -15.23 -9.32
CA GLY A 34 -9.37 -14.45 -10.58
C GLY A 34 -8.14 -14.74 -11.44
N ILE A 35 -7.77 -13.80 -12.32
CA ILE A 35 -6.56 -13.92 -13.14
C ILE A 35 -5.34 -13.85 -12.21
N TYR A 36 -4.45 -14.82 -12.35
CA TYR A 36 -3.31 -15.03 -11.46
C TYR A 36 -3.67 -15.22 -9.97
N GLY A 37 -4.91 -15.61 -9.68
CA GLY A 37 -5.39 -15.86 -8.32
C GLY A 37 -4.69 -16.98 -7.56
N TRP A 38 -3.86 -17.77 -8.23
CA TRP A 38 -2.98 -18.74 -7.59
C TRP A 38 -1.95 -18.07 -6.66
N TRP A 39 -1.64 -16.78 -6.85
CA TRP A 39 -0.73 -16.04 -5.97
C TRP A 39 -1.39 -15.54 -4.67
N GLY A 40 -2.67 -15.17 -4.74
CA GLY A 40 -3.45 -14.82 -3.56
C GLY A 40 -4.30 -13.56 -3.69
N THR A 41 -4.99 -13.27 -2.59
CA THR A 41 -5.83 -12.09 -2.39
C THR A 41 -5.34 -11.38 -1.13
N THR A 42 -5.15 -10.07 -1.20
CA THR A 42 -4.88 -9.24 -0.03
C THR A 42 -6.18 -8.60 0.44
N PHE A 43 -6.40 -8.54 1.76
CA PHE A 43 -7.57 -7.91 2.37
C PHE A 43 -7.14 -6.73 3.24
N ALA A 44 -7.92 -5.65 3.23
CA ALA A 44 -7.64 -4.45 4.02
C ALA A 44 -8.92 -3.84 4.60
N TRP A 45 -8.97 -3.76 5.94
CA TRP A 45 -10.06 -3.10 6.66
C TRP A 45 -10.00 -1.59 6.48
N SER A 46 -11.17 -0.95 6.38
CA SER A 46 -11.30 0.49 6.57
C SER A 46 -10.87 0.89 7.99
N PRO A 47 -10.46 2.15 8.22
CA PRO A 47 -9.95 2.57 9.53
C PRO A 47 -10.97 2.42 10.68
N ASP A 48 -12.26 2.51 10.37
CA ASP A 48 -13.38 2.33 11.30
C ASP A 48 -13.82 0.86 11.42
N GLY A 49 -13.25 -0.05 10.63
CA GLY A 49 -13.60 -1.47 10.60
C GLY A 49 -14.98 -1.78 10.01
N SER A 50 -15.62 -0.84 9.34
CA SER A 50 -16.96 -1.04 8.76
C SER A 50 -16.96 -1.71 7.39
N GLN A 51 -15.87 -1.58 6.63
CA GLN A 51 -15.72 -2.12 5.29
C GLN A 51 -14.44 -2.92 5.17
N LEU A 52 -14.47 -3.95 4.32
CA LEU A 52 -13.31 -4.76 4.01
C LEU A 52 -13.10 -4.78 2.49
N ALA A 53 -12.01 -4.18 2.04
CA ALA A 53 -11.59 -4.26 0.64
C ALA A 53 -10.78 -5.54 0.41
N TYR A 54 -10.85 -6.08 -0.80
CA TYR A 54 -9.95 -7.12 -1.29
C TYR A 54 -9.25 -6.64 -2.56
N ILE A 55 -7.99 -7.04 -2.76
CA ILE A 55 -7.21 -6.73 -3.95
C ILE A 55 -6.52 -7.98 -4.49
N ARG A 56 -6.56 -8.12 -5.81
CA ARG A 56 -6.02 -9.22 -6.61
C ARG A 56 -5.23 -8.66 -7.79
N PRO A 57 -4.46 -9.49 -8.51
CA PRO A 57 -3.74 -9.04 -9.70
C PRO A 57 -4.64 -8.38 -10.77
N ASP A 58 -5.92 -8.75 -10.82
CA ASP A 58 -6.90 -8.31 -11.82
C ASP A 58 -7.91 -7.26 -11.33
N GLY A 59 -7.92 -6.93 -10.04
CA GLY A 59 -8.88 -5.94 -9.57
C GLY A 59 -9.04 -5.81 -8.07
N LEU A 60 -9.76 -4.75 -7.73
CA LEU A 60 -10.16 -4.32 -6.39
C LEU A 60 -11.67 -4.54 -6.23
N GLY A 61 -12.09 -4.94 -5.05
CA GLY A 61 -13.50 -5.00 -4.68
C GLY A 61 -13.70 -5.00 -3.17
N PHE A 62 -14.93 -5.28 -2.75
CA PHE A 62 -15.33 -5.32 -1.34
C PHE A 62 -15.87 -6.68 -0.93
N VAL A 63 -15.64 -7.04 0.32
CA VAL A 63 -16.18 -8.24 0.96
C VAL A 63 -17.46 -7.87 1.67
N ASP A 64 -18.54 -8.57 1.34
CA ASP A 64 -19.74 -8.59 2.18
C ASP A 64 -19.49 -9.55 3.34
N LEU A 65 -19.40 -9.00 4.56
CA LEU A 65 -19.06 -9.75 5.78
C LEU A 65 -20.22 -10.62 6.30
N GLU A 66 -21.44 -10.36 5.85
CA GLU A 66 -22.62 -11.15 6.20
C GLU A 66 -22.75 -12.36 5.29
N SER A 67 -22.70 -12.12 3.97
CA SER A 67 -22.88 -13.17 2.96
C SER A 67 -21.59 -13.90 2.59
N GLY A 68 -20.42 -13.31 2.86
CA GLY A 68 -19.14 -13.85 2.41
C GLY A 68 -18.84 -13.61 0.93
N SER A 69 -19.69 -12.83 0.24
CA SER A 69 -19.54 -12.58 -1.19
C SER A 69 -18.50 -11.49 -1.49
N LEU A 70 -17.87 -11.61 -2.66
CA LEU A 70 -16.94 -10.63 -3.18
C LEU A 70 -17.63 -9.80 -4.26
N SER A 71 -17.69 -8.49 -4.05
CA SER A 71 -18.26 -7.52 -4.99
C SER A 71 -17.13 -6.77 -5.69
N PRO A 72 -16.84 -7.07 -6.98
CA PRO A 72 -15.85 -6.34 -7.76
C PRO A 72 -16.21 -4.86 -7.88
N TRP A 73 -15.20 -3.98 -7.90
CA TRP A 73 -15.41 -2.54 -7.97
C TRP A 73 -14.55 -1.83 -9.02
N LEU A 74 -13.28 -2.21 -9.14
CA LEU A 74 -12.36 -1.64 -10.12
C LEU A 74 -11.50 -2.73 -10.74
N ASP A 75 -11.50 -2.81 -12.07
CA ASP A 75 -10.59 -3.69 -12.82
C ASP A 75 -9.18 -3.09 -12.86
N VAL A 76 -8.18 -3.97 -12.72
CA VAL A 76 -6.77 -3.63 -12.89
C VAL A 76 -6.19 -4.56 -13.95
N THR A 77 -5.45 -4.00 -14.91
CA THR A 77 -4.74 -4.80 -15.91
C THR A 77 -3.70 -5.67 -15.20
N PRO A 78 -3.78 -7.01 -15.26
CA PRO A 78 -2.78 -7.88 -14.67
C PRO A 78 -1.41 -7.66 -15.34
N LEU A 79 -0.33 -7.76 -14.57
CA LEU A 79 1.02 -7.74 -15.11
C LEU A 79 1.42 -9.15 -15.57
N ASP A 80 1.89 -9.29 -16.81
CA ASP A 80 2.61 -10.48 -17.23
C ASP A 80 4.07 -10.38 -16.77
N THR A 81 4.40 -11.10 -15.70
CA THR A 81 5.75 -11.14 -15.13
C THR A 81 6.68 -12.08 -15.89
N HIS A 82 6.15 -12.90 -16.80
CA HIS A 82 6.83 -14.04 -17.42
C HIS A 82 7.49 -15.01 -16.42
N GLY A 83 7.05 -15.00 -15.16
CA GLY A 83 7.64 -15.75 -14.07
C GLY A 83 6.63 -16.52 -13.24
N ASP A 84 7.15 -17.22 -12.23
CA ASP A 84 6.34 -17.98 -11.26
C ASP A 84 5.86 -17.12 -10.08
N TRP A 85 5.56 -15.85 -10.35
CA TRP A 85 5.01 -14.91 -9.38
C TRP A 85 4.02 -13.94 -10.05
N ALA A 86 3.10 -13.39 -9.27
CA ALA A 86 2.17 -12.38 -9.76
C ALA A 86 2.32 -11.10 -8.94
N TRP A 87 2.18 -9.96 -9.61
CA TRP A 87 2.08 -8.68 -8.93
C TRP A 87 0.66 -8.48 -8.41
N ILE A 88 0.52 -8.17 -7.13
CA ILE A 88 -0.74 -7.71 -6.53
C ILE A 88 -0.61 -6.21 -6.28
N PRO A 89 -1.55 -5.39 -6.81
CA PRO A 89 -1.62 -3.96 -6.51
C PRO A 89 -1.59 -3.68 -5.01
N SER A 90 -0.78 -2.71 -4.61
CA SER A 90 -0.78 -2.27 -3.21
C SER A 90 -1.92 -1.29 -2.95
N LEU A 91 -2.63 -1.48 -1.84
CA LEU A 91 -3.81 -0.73 -1.43
C LEU A 91 -3.61 -0.11 -0.05
N ALA A 92 -4.08 1.13 0.13
CA ALA A 92 -4.22 1.76 1.44
C ALA A 92 -5.54 2.51 1.55
N TRP A 93 -6.16 2.46 2.73
CA TRP A 93 -7.30 3.29 3.07
C TRP A 93 -6.85 4.68 3.50
N GLY A 94 -7.56 5.70 3.03
CA GLY A 94 -7.51 7.03 3.62
C GLY A 94 -7.96 6.99 5.08
N ALA A 95 -7.37 7.82 5.93
CA ALA A 95 -7.65 7.83 7.37
C ALA A 95 -9.09 8.27 7.69
N ASP A 96 -9.78 8.88 6.73
CA ASP A 96 -11.20 9.23 6.78
C ASP A 96 -12.14 8.05 6.44
N GLY A 97 -11.63 6.97 5.84
CA GLY A 97 -12.44 5.86 5.33
C GLY A 97 -13.18 6.17 4.02
N GLU A 98 -12.92 7.31 3.38
CA GLU A 98 -13.67 7.81 2.22
C GLU A 98 -12.86 7.72 0.91
N THR A 99 -11.57 7.39 1.00
CA THR A 99 -10.66 7.29 -0.16
C THR A 99 -9.85 6.00 -0.11
N LEU A 100 -9.60 5.40 -1.27
CA LEU A 100 -8.64 4.30 -1.46
C LEU A 100 -7.46 4.78 -2.30
N PHE A 101 -6.24 4.53 -1.84
CA PHE A 101 -5.01 4.73 -2.59
C PHE A 101 -4.55 3.41 -3.18
N LEU A 102 -4.35 3.35 -4.48
CA LEU A 102 -4.06 2.13 -5.22
C LEU A 102 -2.91 2.36 -6.20
N VAL A 103 -1.99 1.40 -6.30
CA VAL A 103 -1.02 1.37 -7.39
C VAL A 103 -1.62 0.56 -8.53
N THR A 104 -1.77 1.16 -9.71
CA THR A 104 -2.34 0.51 -10.90
C THR A 104 -1.28 0.27 -11.97
N HIS A 105 -1.42 -0.83 -12.70
CA HIS A 105 -0.62 -1.12 -13.88
C HIS A 105 -1.09 -0.22 -15.04
N ALA A 106 -0.29 0.79 -15.36
CA ALA A 106 -0.64 1.84 -16.32
C ALA A 106 -0.30 1.39 -17.74
N PRO A 107 -1.11 1.72 -18.75
CA PRO A 107 -0.84 1.30 -20.13
C PRO A 107 0.44 1.93 -20.70
N PRO A 108 1.07 1.28 -21.70
CA PRO A 108 2.28 1.76 -22.34
C PRO A 108 1.96 2.93 -23.29
N THR A 109 2.97 3.72 -23.66
CA THR A 109 2.82 4.80 -24.66
C THR A 109 2.93 4.30 -26.11
N GLY A 110 2.91 2.98 -26.35
CA GLY A 110 3.20 2.36 -27.63
C GLY A 110 2.36 1.12 -27.92
N LEU A 111 2.83 0.26 -28.84
CA LEU A 111 2.08 -0.90 -29.36
C LEU A 111 2.32 -2.21 -28.59
N VAL A 112 2.89 -2.15 -27.38
CA VAL A 112 2.98 -3.34 -26.52
C VAL A 112 1.64 -3.61 -25.85
N SER A 113 1.38 -4.85 -25.47
CA SER A 113 0.15 -5.19 -24.74
C SER A 113 0.10 -4.41 -23.41
N PRO A 114 -1.09 -4.03 -22.93
CA PRO A 114 -1.23 -3.42 -21.61
C PRO A 114 -0.60 -4.25 -20.49
N GLU A 115 -0.65 -5.59 -20.60
CA GLU A 115 -0.10 -6.55 -19.65
C GLU A 115 1.45 -6.58 -19.60
N GLU A 116 2.13 -6.05 -20.62
CA GLU A 116 3.60 -5.93 -20.69
C GLU A 116 4.10 -4.51 -20.38
N SER A 117 3.21 -3.61 -19.95
CA SER A 117 3.61 -2.24 -19.67
C SER A 117 4.60 -2.17 -18.50
N PRO A 118 5.67 -1.37 -18.60
CA PRO A 118 6.59 -1.21 -17.48
C PRO A 118 6.12 -0.12 -16.49
N PHE A 119 4.94 0.48 -16.72
CA PHE A 119 4.50 1.66 -15.97
C PHE A 119 3.48 1.34 -14.90
N PHE A 120 3.64 1.99 -13.75
CA PHE A 120 2.74 1.85 -12.61
C PHE A 120 2.44 3.23 -12.05
N ASP A 121 1.17 3.57 -11.92
CA ASP A 121 0.70 4.86 -11.43
C ASP A 121 0.09 4.68 -10.04
N LEU A 122 0.26 5.68 -9.17
CA LEU A 122 -0.48 5.79 -7.91
C LEU A 122 -1.74 6.63 -8.16
N ILE A 123 -2.89 6.07 -7.82
CA ILE A 123 -4.20 6.73 -7.96
C ILE A 123 -4.91 6.85 -6.61
N GLY A 124 -5.82 7.82 -6.52
CA GLY A 124 -6.76 7.99 -5.42
C GLY A 124 -8.19 7.83 -5.93
N LEU A 125 -8.95 6.97 -5.26
CA LEU A 125 -10.32 6.62 -5.62
C LEU A 125 -11.26 7.07 -4.50
N SER A 126 -12.24 7.93 -4.80
CA SER A 126 -13.24 8.33 -3.81
C SER A 126 -14.35 7.28 -3.70
N LEU A 127 -14.79 7.02 -2.47
CA LEU A 127 -15.94 6.16 -2.17
C LEU A 127 -17.25 6.95 -2.02
N VAL A 128 -17.15 8.27 -1.87
CA VAL A 128 -18.29 9.15 -1.65
C VAL A 128 -18.73 9.87 -2.93
N ASN A 129 -17.87 9.90 -3.95
CA ASN A 129 -18.15 10.49 -5.26
C ASN A 129 -17.36 9.76 -6.35
N PRO A 130 -17.66 9.94 -7.65
CA PRO A 130 -16.99 9.21 -8.73
C PRO A 130 -15.58 9.73 -9.08
N ALA A 131 -14.93 10.50 -8.21
CA ALA A 131 -13.59 11.00 -8.48
C ALA A 131 -12.56 9.86 -8.47
N ASN A 132 -11.81 9.76 -9.57
CA ASN A 132 -10.61 8.95 -9.70
C ASN A 132 -9.49 9.88 -10.17
N VAL A 133 -8.51 10.09 -9.30
CA VAL A 133 -7.43 11.04 -9.53
C VAL A 133 -6.13 10.27 -9.66
N ARG A 134 -5.40 10.53 -10.75
CA ARG A 134 -4.04 10.05 -10.89
C ARG A 134 -3.11 10.94 -10.09
N LEU A 135 -2.66 10.44 -8.94
CA LEU A 135 -1.85 11.20 -8.00
C LEU A 135 -0.41 11.27 -8.48
N ALA A 136 0.22 10.13 -8.79
CA ALA A 136 1.58 10.10 -9.30
C ALA A 136 1.72 9.16 -10.50
N GLN A 137 2.27 9.68 -11.60
CA GLN A 137 2.64 8.87 -12.76
C GLN A 137 3.96 8.17 -12.51
N GLN A 138 4.09 6.93 -13.00
CA GLN A 138 5.35 6.18 -12.97
C GLN A 138 5.93 6.05 -11.54
N ALA A 139 5.04 5.90 -10.55
CA ALA A 139 5.42 5.68 -9.15
C ALA A 139 6.19 4.37 -8.97
N GLY A 140 5.86 3.35 -9.77
CA GLY A 140 6.50 2.03 -9.72
C GLY A 140 5.66 0.96 -9.03
N MET A 141 5.98 -0.29 -9.37
CA MET A 141 5.34 -1.53 -8.92
C MET A 141 5.23 -1.64 -7.40
N PHE A 142 6.28 -1.21 -6.70
CA PHE A 142 6.41 -1.34 -5.25
C PHE A 142 6.24 -0.01 -4.52
N ALA A 143 5.30 0.82 -5.00
CA ALA A 143 5.07 2.13 -4.41
C ALA A 143 4.44 2.09 -3.02
N TYR A 144 3.72 1.02 -2.64
CA TYR A 144 3.24 0.76 -1.28
C TYR A 144 2.74 2.00 -0.51
N PRO A 145 1.64 2.63 -0.96
CA PRO A 145 1.13 3.82 -0.32
C PRO A 145 0.74 3.52 1.13
N VAL A 146 0.97 4.48 2.03
CA VAL A 146 0.58 4.42 3.43
C VAL A 146 0.08 5.78 3.89
N VAL A 147 -0.89 5.78 4.79
CA VAL A 147 -1.63 7.00 5.17
C VAL A 147 -1.33 7.37 6.62
N SER A 148 -1.09 8.65 6.88
CA SER A 148 -0.84 9.16 8.23
C SER A 148 -2.09 9.05 9.10
N PRO A 149 -1.96 9.06 10.44
CA PRO A 149 -3.11 9.25 11.31
C PRO A 149 -3.91 10.50 10.94
N LEU A 150 -5.21 10.44 11.19
CA LEU A 150 -6.11 11.54 10.93
C LEU A 150 -5.79 12.72 11.86
N ARG A 151 -5.70 13.92 11.28
CA ARG A 151 -5.58 15.19 12.00
C ARG A 151 -6.79 16.06 11.71
N MET A 152 -7.19 16.82 12.72
CA MET A 152 -8.18 17.88 12.54
C MET A 152 -7.42 19.18 12.29
N ASP A 153 -7.60 19.77 11.11
CA ASP A 153 -7.16 21.13 10.81
C ASP A 153 -8.39 22.03 10.70
N GLY A 154 -8.76 22.66 11.83
CA GLY A 154 -10.06 23.30 11.98
C GLY A 154 -11.20 22.28 11.89
N GLU A 155 -12.08 22.44 10.89
CA GLU A 155 -13.16 21.48 10.58
C GLU A 155 -12.74 20.43 9.54
N GLU A 156 -11.57 20.57 8.91
CA GLU A 156 -11.13 19.63 7.88
C GLU A 156 -10.43 18.40 8.49
N LYS A 157 -10.84 17.23 8.02
CA LYS A 157 -10.14 15.96 8.19
C LYS A 157 -8.91 15.93 7.28
N ALA A 158 -7.75 16.22 7.83
CA ALA A 158 -6.48 16.24 7.10
C ALA A 158 -5.66 14.98 7.39
N TYR A 159 -5.02 14.45 6.36
CA TYR A 159 -4.00 13.40 6.46
C TYR A 159 -3.10 13.46 5.22
N ARG A 160 -1.94 12.82 5.33
CA ARG A 160 -0.94 12.73 4.28
C ARG A 160 -0.80 11.31 3.79
N VAL A 161 -0.29 11.20 2.56
CA VAL A 161 0.02 9.93 1.91
C VAL A 161 1.52 9.88 1.68
N ALA A 162 2.16 8.83 2.19
CA ALA A 162 3.53 8.49 1.83
C ALA A 162 3.53 7.32 0.86
N TYR A 163 4.49 7.28 -0.04
CA TYR A 163 4.70 6.17 -0.97
C TYR A 163 6.16 6.13 -1.42
N LEU A 164 6.55 5.01 -2.01
CA LEU A 164 7.82 4.83 -2.68
C LEU A 164 7.70 5.19 -4.16
N GLU A 165 8.61 6.03 -4.66
CA GLU A 165 8.71 6.37 -6.09
C GLU A 165 9.96 5.69 -6.67
N ALA A 166 9.81 4.92 -7.75
CA ALA A 166 10.91 4.25 -8.42
C ALA A 166 11.90 5.29 -8.99
N ILE A 167 13.20 5.03 -8.83
CA ILE A 167 14.26 5.86 -9.42
C ILE A 167 14.31 5.63 -10.93
N PHE A 168 14.14 4.38 -11.36
CA PHE A 168 13.99 3.97 -12.76
C PHE A 168 12.64 3.27 -12.94
N PRO A 169 11.56 4.01 -13.25
CA PRO A 169 10.21 3.43 -13.32
C PRO A 169 10.06 2.34 -14.38
N THR A 170 10.77 2.43 -15.50
CA THR A 170 10.72 1.40 -16.55
C THR A 170 11.39 0.08 -16.15
N GLN A 171 12.09 0.04 -15.02
CA GLN A 171 12.76 -1.12 -14.46
C GLN A 171 12.31 -1.33 -13.01
N SER A 172 11.03 -1.08 -12.74
CA SER A 172 10.50 -0.98 -11.38
C SER A 172 10.80 -2.21 -10.50
N GLU A 173 10.80 -3.40 -11.08
CA GLU A 173 11.06 -4.66 -10.37
C GLU A 173 12.46 -4.68 -9.71
N THR A 174 13.50 -4.20 -10.41
CA THR A 174 14.88 -4.17 -9.92
C THR A 174 15.33 -2.78 -9.46
N SER A 175 14.43 -1.80 -9.51
CA SER A 175 14.71 -0.42 -9.16
C SER A 175 14.98 -0.25 -7.67
N ARG A 176 15.73 0.81 -7.36
CA ARG A 176 15.70 1.42 -6.03
C ARG A 176 14.64 2.51 -5.99
N TYR A 177 14.18 2.83 -4.79
CA TYR A 177 13.07 3.73 -4.57
C TYR A 177 13.46 4.94 -3.71
N ARG A 178 12.61 5.97 -3.73
CA ARG A 178 12.67 7.11 -2.82
C ARG A 178 11.36 7.27 -2.10
N LEU A 179 11.40 7.64 -0.83
CA LEU A 179 10.24 7.99 -0.03
C LEU A 179 9.74 9.37 -0.44
N VAL A 180 8.45 9.42 -0.78
CA VAL A 180 7.73 10.63 -1.16
C VAL A 180 6.53 10.79 -0.24
N VAL A 181 6.22 12.02 0.15
CA VAL A 181 5.01 12.39 0.89
C VAL A 181 4.24 13.43 0.10
N MET A 182 2.91 13.39 0.16
CA MET A 182 2.01 14.37 -0.45
C MET A 182 0.74 14.50 0.40
N ASP A 183 -0.05 15.54 0.15
CA ASP A 183 -1.40 15.64 0.69
C ASP A 183 -2.34 14.66 -0.05
N ARG A 184 -3.51 14.38 0.54
CA ARG A 184 -4.46 13.38 0.01
C ARG A 184 -4.91 13.60 -1.43
N ASP A 185 -4.87 14.84 -1.90
CA ASP A 185 -5.22 15.25 -3.27
C ASP A 185 -4.05 15.17 -4.26
N GLY A 186 -2.86 14.79 -3.78
CA GLY A 186 -1.63 14.69 -4.55
C GLY A 186 -0.80 15.97 -4.62
N SER A 187 -1.27 17.05 -3.99
CA SER A 187 -0.55 18.32 -3.87
C SER A 187 0.57 18.25 -2.82
N ASN A 188 1.37 19.33 -2.74
CA ASN A 188 2.47 19.48 -1.77
C ASN A 188 3.43 18.27 -1.72
N ARG A 189 3.71 17.67 -2.88
CA ARG A 189 4.57 16.50 -2.99
C ARG A 189 6.03 16.83 -2.66
N GLN A 190 6.63 16.00 -1.81
CA GLN A 190 7.98 16.19 -1.28
C GLN A 190 8.73 14.87 -1.29
N ARG A 191 9.96 14.86 -1.79
CA ARG A 191 10.88 13.72 -1.69
C ARG A 191 11.64 13.86 -0.37
N LEU A 192 11.47 12.91 0.53
CA LEU A 192 12.06 12.98 1.88
C LEU A 192 13.33 12.15 2.00
N PHE A 193 13.40 11.00 1.34
CA PHE A 193 14.52 10.07 1.47
C PHE A 193 14.74 9.27 0.18
N PRO A 194 15.97 8.91 -0.19
CA PRO A 194 17.22 9.29 0.46
C PRO A 194 17.63 10.73 0.14
N GLY A 195 18.53 11.28 0.94
CA GLY A 195 19.19 12.56 0.65
C GLY A 195 20.07 12.48 -0.61
N GLN A 196 20.57 13.63 -1.08
CA GLN A 196 21.44 13.67 -2.26
C GLN A 196 22.70 12.80 -2.08
N GLY A 197 23.04 12.03 -3.12
CA GLY A 197 24.23 11.18 -3.15
C GLY A 197 24.09 9.83 -2.42
N LEU A 198 22.98 9.61 -1.72
CA LEU A 198 22.69 8.33 -1.05
C LEU A 198 21.98 7.36 -2.00
N THR A 199 22.20 6.06 -1.79
CA THR A 199 21.50 5.01 -2.54
C THR A 199 20.02 4.98 -2.17
N GLY A 200 19.15 4.68 -3.13
CA GLY A 200 17.72 4.50 -2.91
C GLY A 200 17.37 3.32 -2.00
N LEU A 201 16.12 3.32 -1.57
CA LEU A 201 15.49 2.30 -0.74
C LEU A 201 15.28 1.02 -1.53
N GLU A 202 15.37 -0.11 -0.84
CA GLU A 202 14.74 -1.35 -1.30
C GLU A 202 13.22 -1.24 -1.12
N PRO A 203 12.44 -1.95 -1.96
CA PRO A 203 11.00 -2.09 -1.77
C PRO A 203 10.62 -2.45 -0.34
N GLN A 204 9.77 -1.64 0.28
CA GLN A 204 9.29 -1.84 1.65
C GLN A 204 8.03 -1.01 1.89
N THR A 205 7.30 -1.28 2.96
CA THR A 205 6.18 -0.44 3.40
C THR A 205 6.67 0.52 4.48
N PRO A 206 6.72 1.86 4.22
CA PRO A 206 6.99 2.84 5.26
C PRO A 206 5.91 2.78 6.35
N VAL A 207 6.24 3.13 7.60
CA VAL A 207 5.27 3.09 8.70
C VAL A 207 5.16 4.46 9.35
N TRP A 208 3.95 5.01 9.43
CA TRP A 208 3.70 6.26 10.13
C TRP A 208 3.75 6.07 11.64
N ALA A 209 4.19 7.11 12.36
CA ALA A 209 3.98 7.18 13.79
C ALA A 209 2.46 7.14 14.09
N PRO A 210 2.01 6.39 15.12
CA PRO A 210 0.59 6.21 15.43
C PRO A 210 -0.06 7.50 15.97
N GLY A 211 0.76 8.46 16.39
CA GLY A 211 0.32 9.76 16.88
C GLY A 211 1.49 10.75 16.91
N PRO A 212 1.23 12.01 17.30
CA PRO A 212 2.26 13.03 17.40
C PRO A 212 3.32 12.62 18.43
N LEU A 213 4.59 12.75 18.06
CA LEU A 213 5.71 12.52 18.98
C LEU A 213 5.98 13.72 19.88
N PRO A 214 6.69 13.53 21.01
CA PRO A 214 7.18 14.64 21.83
C PRO A 214 8.05 15.58 20.99
N GLY A 215 7.59 16.81 20.76
CA GLY A 215 8.20 17.76 19.82
C GLY A 215 7.28 18.18 18.65
N GLY A 216 6.16 17.48 18.46
CA GLY A 216 5.24 17.70 17.35
C GLY A 216 5.72 17.08 16.04
N GLY A 217 4.89 17.14 15.00
CA GLY A 217 5.21 16.60 13.66
C GLY A 217 4.70 15.19 13.40
N ASP A 218 4.57 14.84 12.11
CA ASP A 218 4.36 13.45 11.68
C ASP A 218 5.68 12.83 11.30
N TYR A 219 5.93 11.63 11.82
CA TYR A 219 7.14 10.87 11.53
C TYR A 219 6.82 9.63 10.70
N LEU A 220 7.76 9.29 9.84
CA LEU A 220 7.82 8.01 9.13
C LEU A 220 9.01 7.20 9.61
N ALA A 221 8.80 5.91 9.78
CA ALA A 221 9.84 4.92 10.00
C ALA A 221 10.09 4.13 8.70
N ILE A 222 11.36 3.92 8.38
CA ILE A 222 11.81 3.09 7.25
C ILE A 222 13.01 2.22 7.67
N VAL A 223 13.22 1.13 6.94
CA VAL A 223 14.45 0.34 6.97
C VAL A 223 15.39 0.83 5.88
N TYR A 224 16.60 1.23 6.25
CA TYR A 224 17.64 1.58 5.28
C TYR A 224 18.97 0.95 5.67
N GLN A 225 19.53 0.16 4.75
CA GLN A 225 20.77 -0.60 4.96
C GLN A 225 20.73 -1.46 6.23
N GLY A 226 19.59 -2.12 6.47
CA GLY A 226 19.38 -2.96 7.65
C GLY A 226 19.22 -2.19 8.96
N ASN A 227 18.97 -0.88 8.93
CA ASN A 227 18.79 -0.06 10.13
C ASN A 227 17.44 0.65 10.11
N LEU A 228 16.89 0.91 11.29
CA LEU A 228 15.70 1.73 11.49
C LEU A 228 16.09 3.20 11.37
N TRP A 229 15.36 3.93 10.53
CA TRP A 229 15.45 5.38 10.40
C TRP A 229 14.10 6.03 10.64
N LEU A 230 14.11 7.14 11.37
CA LEU A 230 12.98 8.03 11.56
C LEU A 230 13.15 9.27 10.69
N ILE A 231 12.05 9.72 10.09
CA ILE A 231 12.03 10.84 9.17
C ILE A 231 10.91 11.78 9.61
N ASP A 232 11.25 13.02 9.95
CA ASP A 232 10.28 14.08 10.15
C ASP A 232 9.75 14.52 8.78
N THR A 233 8.45 14.38 8.56
CA THR A 233 7.81 14.69 7.27
C THR A 233 7.55 16.18 7.03
N LEU A 234 7.78 17.04 8.02
CA LEU A 234 7.71 18.49 7.87
C LEU A 234 9.08 19.07 7.51
N SER A 235 10.12 18.68 8.23
CA SER A 235 11.47 19.23 8.02
C SER A 235 12.32 18.42 7.03
N GLY A 236 11.95 17.16 6.78
CA GLY A 236 12.78 16.20 6.05
C GLY A 236 14.03 15.77 6.82
N GLN A 237 14.16 16.12 8.11
CA GLN A 237 15.26 15.61 8.93
C GLN A 237 15.14 14.10 9.12
N THR A 238 16.30 13.44 9.08
CA THR A 238 16.41 11.99 9.18
C THR A 238 17.29 11.64 10.36
N GLN A 239 16.90 10.60 11.09
CA GLN A 239 17.63 10.11 12.25
C GLN A 239 17.71 8.58 12.17
N GLN A 240 18.94 8.06 12.15
CA GLN A 240 19.19 6.64 12.32
C GLN A 240 19.01 6.27 13.81
N VAL A 241 18.23 5.22 14.08
CA VAL A 241 17.91 4.75 15.44
C VAL A 241 18.73 3.51 15.82
N THR A 242 18.89 2.57 14.88
CA THR A 242 19.71 1.35 15.07
C THR A 242 20.96 1.39 14.19
N GLY A 243 21.98 0.60 14.50
CA GLY A 243 23.29 0.65 13.81
C GLY A 243 23.94 -0.70 13.56
N ASP A 244 23.23 -1.80 13.78
CA ASP A 244 23.76 -3.16 13.64
C ASP A 244 23.56 -3.76 12.24
N GLY A 245 22.71 -3.14 11.39
CA GLY A 245 22.41 -3.63 10.05
C GLY A 245 21.51 -4.87 10.02
N LEU A 246 20.80 -5.18 11.11
CA LEU A 246 20.00 -6.41 11.26
C LEU A 246 18.47 -6.18 11.27
N THR A 247 18.01 -4.93 11.13
CA THR A 247 16.59 -4.59 11.06
C THR A 247 16.04 -4.92 9.68
N ASP A 248 15.03 -5.78 9.60
CA ASP A 248 14.37 -6.19 8.35
C ASP A 248 12.88 -5.77 8.28
N LYS A 249 12.23 -5.57 9.43
CA LYS A 249 10.80 -5.25 9.54
C LYS A 249 10.53 -4.19 10.60
N ILE A 250 9.44 -3.46 10.38
CA ILE A 250 8.96 -2.41 11.28
C ILE A 250 7.45 -2.61 11.45
N ASP A 251 6.96 -2.50 12.68
CA ASP A 251 5.55 -2.28 13.01
C ASP A 251 5.51 -1.18 14.07
N TRP A 252 4.65 -0.17 13.89
CA TRP A 252 4.52 0.96 14.80
C TRP A 252 3.04 1.22 15.03
N LYS A 253 2.61 1.01 16.29
CA LYS A 253 1.22 1.10 16.73
C LYS A 253 1.13 1.88 18.04
#